data_AF-A0A7X1FR53-F1
#
_entry.id   AF-A0A7X1FR53-F1
#
_cell.length_a   1.000
_cell.length_b   1.000
_cell.length_c   1.000
_cell.angle_alpha   90.00
_cell.angle_beta   90.00
_cell.angle_gamma   90.00
#
_symmetry.space_group_name_H-M   'P 1'
#
loop_
_entity.id
_entity.type
_entity.pdbx_description
1 polymer ?
#
loop_
_entity_poly.entity_id
_entity_poly.type
_entity_poly.pdbx_seq_one_letter_code
_entity_poly.pdbx_strand_id
1 'polypeptide(L)'
;MFVLRTHRRRSTRLAGGLAATALALGLAGGAPALAQTAAVAAPAAAPKLSRAQVDALLATPDKVVFIDLRRPDEISALGTLPVYLNIPISELDRFLAYIPRDRQVVTVSNHAGRAAKGAAILADKGFAVAGVVGVENYAEEGGALYGRKVVTPAIAGVVKADTRVEVIREGFAGTEGPIALADGSVLFTEGRADRIVKLGADGSVSTYLEHIGVPNALALSARDELLAVQTAPAAIAVLQPAPKVLAAKFAGKPFGRPNDFALARSGDIYFSDPGAPQQPGAAPATPNPAFYWLDHKAKVHLVASDIARPNGVALSPDEKTLYLANTAGEYLIAFAVQPDGSLAGRHDFAKLAGFRQTANGPSSGADGIVVDKDGRVYVATSAGIEVFAPAGQPLGVITLPKQPQNLAFGGKDHAFLYAVGRGSAYRIATQTAGVNRPGK
;
A
#
# COMPACT_ATOMS: atom_id res chain seq x y z
N MET A 1 19.68 -34.28 51.05
CA MET A 1 21.09 -34.69 51.12
C MET A 1 21.83 -33.74 50.18
N PHE A 2 22.54 -32.66 50.52
CA PHE A 2 23.22 -32.06 51.70
C PHE A 2 22.97 -30.53 51.61
N VAL A 3 22.41 -29.82 52.61
CA VAL A 3 23.03 -29.12 53.77
C VAL A 3 23.96 -27.92 53.45
N LEU A 4 23.43 -26.72 53.78
CA LEU A 4 23.99 -25.48 54.36
C LEU A 4 25.49 -25.12 54.22
N ARG A 5 25.75 -23.81 53.98
CA ARG A 5 26.29 -22.90 55.03
C ARG A 5 26.24 -21.40 54.67
N THR A 6 25.67 -20.64 55.61
CA THR A 6 25.66 -19.19 55.77
C THR A 6 26.94 -18.66 56.40
N HIS A 7 27.32 -17.40 56.13
CA HIS A 7 28.04 -16.59 57.13
C HIS A 7 27.64 -15.10 57.11
N ARG A 8 27.15 -14.63 58.27
CA ARG A 8 27.07 -13.23 58.72
C ARG A 8 28.33 -12.86 59.53
N ARG A 9 28.77 -11.60 59.47
CA ARG A 9 29.42 -10.81 60.54
C ARG A 9 28.99 -9.34 60.36
N ARG A 10 28.21 -8.71 61.25
CA ARG A 10 28.57 -7.91 62.46
C ARG A 10 29.69 -6.91 62.19
N SER A 11 29.43 -5.61 61.99
CA SER A 11 29.05 -4.52 62.93
C SER A 11 30.18 -4.00 63.81
N THR A 12 30.57 -2.74 63.63
CA THR A 12 31.19 -1.87 64.65
C THR A 12 30.72 -0.44 64.46
N ARG A 13 30.15 0.12 65.54
CA ARG A 13 29.90 1.55 65.75
C ARG A 13 31.18 2.17 66.33
N LEU A 14 31.41 3.45 66.07
CA LEU A 14 32.06 4.35 67.03
C LEU A 14 31.51 5.76 66.83
N ALA A 15 31.03 6.32 67.94
CA ALA A 15 30.57 7.69 68.11
C ALA A 15 31.71 8.52 68.72
N GLY A 16 31.71 9.82 68.46
CA GLY A 16 32.55 10.80 69.15
C GLY A 16 31.94 12.18 69.01
N GLY A 17 31.47 12.74 70.12
CA GLY A 17 30.82 14.04 70.20
C GLY A 17 31.76 15.19 70.53
N LEU A 18 31.25 16.38 70.18
CA LEU A 18 31.18 17.60 71.00
C LEU A 18 32.48 18.29 71.45
N ALA A 19 32.66 19.54 71.00
CA ALA A 19 32.75 20.72 71.88
C ALA A 19 32.81 22.01 71.04
N ALA A 20 31.98 22.98 71.44
CA ALA A 20 31.95 24.34 70.92
C ALA A 20 32.83 25.25 71.79
N THR A 21 33.48 26.23 71.16
CA THR A 21 33.96 27.42 71.86
C THR A 21 33.80 28.63 70.95
N ALA A 22 32.93 29.54 71.37
CA ALA A 22 32.70 30.83 70.76
C ALA A 22 33.69 31.86 71.34
N LEU A 23 34.28 32.69 70.48
CA LEU A 23 34.86 33.97 70.86
C LEU A 23 34.42 35.00 69.82
N ALA A 24 33.72 36.04 70.26
CA ALA A 24 33.24 37.15 69.45
C ALA A 24 33.84 38.46 69.97
N LEU A 25 34.45 39.24 69.07
CA LEU A 25 34.84 40.66 69.13
C LEU A 25 35.50 40.96 67.77
N GLY A 26 35.21 41.95 66.94
CA GLY A 26 34.24 43.03 66.88
C GLY A 26 34.53 43.84 65.60
N LEU A 27 33.47 44.14 64.83
CA LEU A 27 33.25 45.26 63.88
C LEU A 27 34.40 45.80 62.99
N ALA A 28 34.27 45.67 61.66
CA ALA A 28 33.85 46.77 60.77
C ALA A 28 33.99 46.41 59.26
N GLY A 29 32.94 46.68 58.48
CA GLY A 29 33.06 47.15 57.09
C GLY A 29 32.97 46.13 55.95
N GLY A 30 31.80 46.09 55.29
CA GLY A 30 31.65 45.59 53.91
C GLY A 30 30.80 44.33 53.78
N ALA A 31 29.49 44.48 53.54
CA ALA A 31 28.65 43.36 53.12
C ALA A 31 28.85 43.09 51.61
N PRO A 32 29.34 41.91 51.19
CA PRO A 32 29.19 41.48 49.82
C PRO A 32 27.74 41.01 49.60
N ALA A 33 27.19 41.34 48.45
CA ALA A 33 25.85 40.92 48.04
C ALA A 33 25.72 39.39 48.11
N LEU A 34 24.67 38.91 48.78
CA LEU A 34 24.23 37.52 48.70
C LEU A 34 23.90 37.20 47.25
N ALA A 35 24.74 36.40 46.61
CA ALA A 35 24.44 35.80 45.32
C ALA A 35 23.16 34.99 45.45
N GLN A 36 22.10 35.45 44.77
CA GLN A 36 20.91 34.64 44.53
C GLN A 36 21.36 33.35 43.84
N THR A 37 21.10 32.21 44.49
CA THR A 37 21.15 30.92 43.81
C THR A 37 20.09 30.96 42.72
N ALA A 38 20.55 31.04 41.46
CA ALA A 38 19.68 30.94 40.30
C ALA A 38 18.90 29.63 40.39
N ALA A 39 17.58 29.72 40.43
CA ALA A 39 16.72 28.58 40.26
C ALA A 39 17.05 27.92 38.91
N VAL A 40 17.39 26.63 38.93
CA VAL A 40 17.57 25.84 37.71
C VAL A 40 16.23 25.88 36.97
N ALA A 41 16.22 26.51 35.78
CA ALA A 41 15.04 26.57 34.95
C ALA A 41 14.53 25.14 34.67
N ALA A 42 13.22 24.93 34.81
CA ALA A 42 12.60 23.67 34.42
C ALA A 42 12.95 23.37 32.94
N PRO A 43 13.24 22.11 32.58
CA PRO A 43 13.55 21.76 31.20
C PRO A 43 12.40 22.19 30.28
N ALA A 44 12.74 22.85 29.18
CA ALA A 44 11.76 23.30 28.19
C ALA A 44 10.96 22.09 27.66
N ALA A 45 9.65 22.25 27.48
CA ALA A 45 8.79 21.20 26.94
C ALA A 45 9.28 20.77 25.55
N ALA A 46 9.34 19.45 25.31
CA ALA A 46 9.75 18.91 24.03
C ALA A 46 8.84 19.42 22.90
N PRO A 47 9.40 19.85 21.75
CA PRO A 47 8.61 20.45 20.68
C PRO A 47 7.72 19.42 20.00
N LYS A 48 6.50 19.83 19.63
CA LYS A 48 5.64 19.06 18.73
C LYS A 48 6.18 19.17 17.30
N LEU A 49 6.46 18.03 16.68
CA LEU A 49 7.06 17.99 15.35
C LEU A 49 5.99 18.01 14.26
N SER A 50 6.25 18.73 13.17
CA SER A 50 5.47 18.67 11.93
C SER A 50 5.83 17.43 11.10
N ARG A 51 5.01 17.08 10.11
CA ARG A 51 5.30 15.98 9.18
C ARG A 51 6.69 16.10 8.55
N ALA A 52 7.05 17.27 8.02
CA ALA A 52 8.34 17.44 7.35
C ALA A 52 9.53 17.15 8.29
N GLN A 53 9.41 17.52 9.57
CA GLN A 53 10.42 17.23 10.58
C GLN A 53 10.45 15.74 10.93
N VAL A 54 9.28 15.10 11.05
CA VAL A 54 9.17 13.65 11.28
C VAL A 54 9.78 12.86 10.11
N ASP A 55 9.46 13.22 8.87
CA ASP A 55 9.97 12.57 7.65
C ASP A 55 11.50 12.70 7.56
N ALA A 56 12.05 13.88 7.89
CA ALA A 56 13.50 14.10 7.93
C ALA A 56 14.20 13.21 8.98
N LEU A 57 13.58 13.03 10.16
CA LEU A 57 14.11 12.16 11.21
C LEU A 57 14.04 10.68 10.80
N LEU A 58 12.91 10.25 10.23
CA LEU A 58 12.72 8.88 9.72
C LEU A 58 13.72 8.51 8.62
N ALA A 59 14.23 9.48 7.86
CA ALA A 59 15.30 9.28 6.88
C ALA A 59 16.69 9.04 7.50
N THR A 60 16.82 9.14 8.83
CA THR A 60 18.08 8.93 9.57
C THR A 60 17.94 7.90 10.70
N PRO A 61 17.53 6.65 10.40
CA PRO A 61 17.12 5.66 11.42
C PRO A 61 18.22 5.26 12.40
N ASP A 62 19.50 5.50 12.08
CA ASP A 62 20.63 5.23 12.97
C ASP A 62 20.85 6.31 14.04
N LYS A 63 20.25 7.50 13.87
CA LYS A 63 20.44 8.66 14.75
C LYS A 63 19.25 8.93 15.68
N VAL A 64 18.09 8.35 15.38
CA VAL A 64 16.84 8.58 16.10
C VAL A 64 16.14 7.28 16.45
N VAL A 65 15.47 7.26 17.59
CA VAL A 65 14.56 6.19 18.02
C VAL A 65 13.18 6.78 18.24
N PHE A 66 12.18 6.23 17.55
CA PHE A 66 10.78 6.54 17.81
C PHE A 66 10.19 5.53 18.78
N ILE A 67 9.60 6.02 19.87
CA ILE A 67 8.97 5.21 20.92
C ILE A 67 7.47 5.52 20.94
N ASP A 68 6.66 4.52 20.59
CA ASP A 68 5.21 4.62 20.66
C ASP A 68 4.70 4.30 22.05
N LEU A 69 4.12 5.31 22.71
CA LEU A 69 3.63 5.23 24.07
C LEU A 69 2.16 4.80 24.18
N ARG A 70 1.57 4.41 23.05
CA ARG A 70 0.19 3.95 22.97
C ARG A 70 0.07 2.49 23.37
N ARG A 71 -1.16 2.10 23.69
CA ARG A 71 -1.50 0.70 23.89
C ARG A 71 -1.53 -0.02 22.52
N PRO A 72 -1.27 -1.34 22.47
CA PRO A 72 -1.27 -2.10 21.22
C PRO A 72 -2.59 -2.03 20.41
N ASP A 73 -3.75 -1.89 21.09
CA ASP A 73 -5.06 -1.73 20.45
C ASP A 73 -5.16 -0.40 19.68
N GLU A 74 -4.66 0.69 20.26
CA GLU A 74 -4.63 2.01 19.62
C GLU A 74 -3.72 2.01 18.38
N ILE A 75 -2.55 1.35 18.47
CA ILE A 75 -1.60 1.21 17.35
C ILE A 75 -2.23 0.40 16.22
N SER A 76 -2.90 -0.70 16.56
CA SER A 76 -3.59 -1.54 15.58
C SER A 76 -4.74 -0.78 14.91
N ALA A 77 -5.44 0.10 15.63
CA ALA A 77 -6.59 0.83 15.09
C ALA A 77 -6.18 2.03 14.22
N LEU A 78 -5.21 2.82 14.67
CA LEU A 78 -4.85 4.11 14.05
C LEU A 78 -3.62 4.00 13.14
N GLY A 79 -2.83 2.94 13.31
CA GLY A 79 -1.48 2.85 12.75
C GLY A 79 -0.49 3.69 13.55
N THR A 80 0.78 3.57 13.19
CA THR A 80 1.98 4.12 13.85
C THR A 80 2.96 4.66 12.83
N LEU A 81 3.97 5.41 13.26
CA LEU A 81 5.16 5.68 12.45
C LEU A 81 6.02 4.40 12.33
N PRO A 82 7.05 4.36 11.46
CA PRO A 82 8.12 3.36 11.54
C PRO A 82 8.84 3.48 12.89
N VAL A 83 8.26 2.89 13.94
CA VAL A 83 8.73 3.00 15.32
C VAL A 83 9.67 1.86 15.63
N TYR A 84 10.68 2.16 16.45
CA TYR A 84 11.64 1.16 16.91
C TYR A 84 11.08 0.33 18.07
N LEU A 85 10.26 0.94 18.93
CA LEU A 85 9.71 0.33 20.15
C LEU A 85 8.27 0.78 20.39
N ASN A 86 7.38 -0.15 20.75
CA ASN A 86 6.11 0.18 21.41
C ASN A 86 6.23 -0.13 22.91
N ILE A 87 6.18 0.91 23.73
CA ILE A 87 6.23 0.81 25.20
C ILE A 87 5.07 1.65 25.72
N PRO A 88 3.92 1.05 26.10
CA PRO A 88 2.82 1.81 26.70
C PRO A 88 3.33 2.70 27.83
N ILE A 89 2.86 3.94 27.94
CA ILE A 89 3.43 4.90 28.92
C ILE A 89 3.45 4.36 30.36
N SER A 90 2.48 3.51 30.73
CA SER A 90 2.40 2.84 32.03
C SER A 90 3.56 1.87 32.31
N GLU A 91 4.27 1.44 31.28
CA GLU A 91 5.39 0.50 31.36
C GLU A 91 6.74 1.19 31.11
N LEU A 92 6.76 2.49 30.81
CA LEU A 92 7.96 3.20 30.37
C LEU A 92 9.15 3.07 31.34
N ASP A 93 8.90 3.20 32.64
CA ASP A 93 9.93 3.06 33.68
C ASP A 93 10.59 1.68 33.69
N ARG A 94 9.83 0.61 33.39
CA ARG A 94 10.33 -0.76 33.34
C ARG A 94 11.28 -0.98 32.16
N PHE A 95 11.10 -0.24 31.07
CA PHE A 95 11.84 -0.45 29.82
C PHE A 95 12.98 0.55 29.58
N LEU A 96 13.27 1.45 30.52
CA LEU A 96 14.33 2.46 30.37
C LEU A 96 15.70 1.88 29.99
N ALA A 97 16.04 0.69 30.50
CA ALA A 97 17.33 0.04 30.21
C ALA A 97 17.46 -0.43 28.74
N TYR A 98 16.36 -0.56 28.00
CA TYR A 98 16.33 -1.04 26.63
C TYR A 98 16.26 0.09 25.59
N ILE A 99 16.10 1.34 26.03
CA ILE A 99 16.05 2.49 25.14
C ILE A 99 17.50 2.92 24.83
N PRO A 100 17.90 3.02 23.55
CA PRO A 100 19.24 3.47 23.17
C PRO A 100 19.54 4.86 23.73
N ARG A 101 20.70 4.99 24.38
CA ARG A 101 21.16 6.25 25.03
C ARG A 101 21.96 7.15 24.08
N ASP A 102 22.47 6.56 23.01
CA ASP A 102 23.31 7.16 21.98
C ASP A 102 22.50 7.81 20.84
N ARG A 103 21.17 7.73 20.88
CA ARG A 103 20.27 8.26 19.86
C ARG A 103 19.33 9.32 20.41
N GLN A 104 18.86 10.19 19.52
CA GLN A 104 17.76 11.09 19.84
C GLN A 104 16.45 10.33 19.99
N VAL A 105 15.60 10.71 20.94
CA VAL A 105 14.32 10.08 21.19
C VAL A 105 13.18 10.95 20.70
N VAL A 106 12.27 10.36 19.92
CA VAL A 106 10.97 10.95 19.59
C VAL A 106 9.89 10.08 20.21
N THR A 107 8.99 10.69 20.97
CA THR A 107 7.85 9.96 21.57
C THR A 107 6.59 10.15 20.74
N VAL A 108 5.77 9.10 20.66
CA VAL A 108 4.61 9.04 19.76
C VAL A 108 3.34 8.73 20.56
N SER A 109 2.24 9.40 20.21
CA SER A 109 0.88 9.11 20.71
C SER A 109 -0.19 9.55 19.70
N ASN A 110 -1.49 9.50 20.03
CA ASN A 110 -2.58 9.89 19.11
C ASN A 110 -2.45 11.37 18.67
N HIS A 111 -2.47 12.30 19.62
CA HIS A 111 -2.38 13.76 19.40
C HIS A 111 -1.23 14.43 20.16
N ALA A 112 -0.11 13.71 20.34
CA ALA A 112 1.09 14.15 21.07
C ALA A 112 0.96 14.40 22.59
N GLY A 113 -0.24 14.42 23.18
CA GLY A 113 -0.41 14.69 24.62
C GLY A 113 0.24 13.64 25.55
N ARG A 114 0.09 12.35 25.21
CA ARG A 114 0.75 11.25 25.96
C ARG A 114 2.26 11.20 25.64
N ALA A 115 2.62 11.50 24.40
CA ALA A 115 4.00 11.66 23.99
C ALA A 115 4.72 12.74 24.82
N ALA A 116 4.12 13.91 25.01
CA ALA A 116 4.67 14.97 25.85
C ALA A 116 4.95 14.53 27.31
N LYS A 117 4.03 13.75 27.90
CA LYS A 117 4.25 13.17 29.23
C LYS A 117 5.42 12.20 29.26
N GLY A 118 5.51 11.29 28.29
CA GLY A 118 6.64 10.36 28.24
C GLY A 118 7.97 11.02 27.88
N ALA A 119 7.96 12.05 27.04
CA ALA A 119 9.11 12.90 26.76
C ALA A 119 9.66 13.54 28.04
N ALA A 120 8.78 14.05 28.92
CA ALA A 120 9.20 14.62 30.20
C ALA A 120 9.84 13.55 31.12
N ILE A 121 9.25 12.34 31.19
CA ILE A 121 9.82 11.21 31.95
C ILE A 121 11.21 10.84 31.41
N LEU A 122 11.35 10.72 30.09
CA LEU A 122 12.63 10.35 29.47
C LEU A 122 13.69 11.44 29.63
N ALA A 123 13.31 12.71 29.52
CA ALA A 123 14.21 13.83 29.77
C ALA A 123 14.72 13.85 31.22
N ASP A 124 13.85 13.62 32.21
CA ASP A 124 14.22 13.48 33.64
C ASP A 124 15.22 12.33 33.87
N LYS A 125 15.10 11.26 33.07
CA LYS A 125 16.03 10.11 33.09
C LYS A 125 17.28 10.31 32.22
N GLY A 126 17.50 11.50 31.68
CA GLY A 126 18.70 11.87 30.94
C GLY A 126 18.74 11.38 29.49
N PHE A 127 17.60 11.10 28.87
CA PHE A 127 17.52 10.80 27.43
C PHE A 127 17.50 12.09 26.60
N ALA A 128 18.14 12.07 25.43
CA ALA A 128 18.15 13.18 24.49
C ALA A 128 16.82 13.22 23.70
N VAL A 129 15.79 13.87 24.23
CA VAL A 129 14.48 13.96 23.56
C VAL A 129 14.49 15.05 22.49
N ALA A 130 14.25 14.67 21.23
CA ALA A 130 14.20 15.58 20.08
C ALA A 130 12.81 16.14 19.81
N GLY A 131 11.73 15.46 20.24
CA GLY A 131 10.38 15.95 20.07
C GLY A 131 9.28 14.94 20.37
N VAL A 132 8.04 15.39 20.13
CA VAL A 132 6.82 14.61 20.33
C VAL A 132 5.98 14.62 19.06
N VAL A 133 5.30 13.50 18.79
CA VAL A 133 4.44 13.34 17.60
C VAL A 133 3.06 12.82 17.96
N GLY A 134 2.06 13.38 17.29
CA GLY A 134 0.70 12.83 17.21
C GLY A 134 0.54 12.08 15.89
N VAL A 135 0.26 10.78 15.90
CA VAL A 135 0.10 10.01 14.65
C VAL A 135 -1.05 10.52 13.78
N GLU A 136 -2.14 10.97 14.42
CA GLU A 136 -3.29 11.51 13.69
C GLU A 136 -2.94 12.88 13.10
N ASN A 137 -2.17 13.70 13.82
CA ASN A 137 -1.69 14.98 13.28
C ASN A 137 -0.70 14.78 12.13
N TYR A 138 0.20 13.79 12.26
CA TYR A 138 1.10 13.40 11.18
C TYR A 138 0.33 12.94 9.93
N ALA A 139 -0.74 12.16 10.11
CA ALA A 139 -1.61 11.71 9.03
C ALA A 139 -2.44 12.84 8.41
N GLU A 140 -2.96 13.78 9.22
CA GLU A 140 -3.66 14.99 8.76
C GLU A 140 -2.78 15.86 7.85
N GLU A 141 -1.47 15.91 8.12
CA GLU A 141 -0.47 16.58 7.29
C GLU A 141 -0.03 15.75 6.06
N GLY A 142 -0.66 14.59 5.81
CA GLY A 142 -0.42 13.71 4.66
C GLY A 142 0.68 12.66 4.87
N GLY A 143 1.06 12.39 6.13
CA GLY A 143 2.01 11.36 6.50
C GLY A 143 1.41 9.94 6.46
N ALA A 144 2.22 8.93 6.15
CA ALA A 144 1.78 7.54 6.06
C ALA A 144 1.96 6.79 7.40
N LEU A 145 0.86 6.24 7.93
CA LEU A 145 0.89 5.40 9.13
C LEU A 145 0.93 3.91 8.78
N TYR A 146 1.80 3.17 9.46
CA TYR A 146 2.02 1.74 9.39
C TYR A 146 1.13 1.01 10.40
N GLY A 147 0.66 -0.21 10.10
CA GLY A 147 -0.07 -1.02 11.08
C GLY A 147 -1.51 -0.58 11.38
N ARG A 148 -2.08 0.41 10.66
CA ARG A 148 -3.52 0.70 10.70
C ARG A 148 -4.28 -0.52 10.20
N LYS A 149 -5.20 -1.05 10.99
CA LYS A 149 -6.12 -2.12 10.58
C LYS A 149 -7.12 -1.51 9.60
N VAL A 150 -6.77 -1.52 8.32
CA VAL A 150 -7.75 -1.24 7.27
C VAL A 150 -8.66 -2.46 7.17
N VAL A 151 -9.95 -2.21 7.26
CA VAL A 151 -10.98 -3.24 7.17
C VAL A 151 -12.00 -2.88 6.11
N THR A 152 -12.65 -3.89 5.56
CA THR A 152 -13.69 -3.70 4.55
C THR A 152 -15.01 -3.25 5.18
N PRO A 153 -15.85 -2.50 4.45
CA PRO A 153 -17.26 -2.41 4.80
C PRO A 153 -17.95 -3.77 4.63
N ALA A 154 -19.20 -3.89 5.08
CA ALA A 154 -20.06 -4.99 4.66
C ALA A 154 -20.57 -4.75 3.23
N ILE A 155 -20.31 -5.69 2.33
CA ILE A 155 -20.90 -5.73 0.99
C ILE A 155 -21.48 -7.13 0.82
N ALA A 156 -22.80 -7.23 0.77
CA ALA A 156 -23.51 -8.51 0.82
C ALA A 156 -23.05 -9.46 -0.30
N GLY A 157 -22.63 -10.67 0.08
CA GLY A 157 -22.14 -11.69 -0.85
C GLY A 157 -20.72 -11.45 -1.38
N VAL A 158 -20.07 -10.36 -0.97
CA VAL A 158 -18.73 -9.96 -1.45
C VAL A 158 -17.72 -10.02 -0.31
N VAL A 159 -17.92 -9.23 0.75
CA VAL A 159 -17.02 -9.16 1.92
C VAL A 159 -17.84 -8.88 3.18
N LYS A 160 -17.44 -9.50 4.31
CA LYS A 160 -18.04 -9.22 5.62
C LYS A 160 -17.52 -7.88 6.13
N ALA A 161 -18.32 -7.18 6.96
CA ALA A 161 -17.79 -6.06 7.74
C ALA A 161 -16.56 -6.49 8.54
N ASP A 162 -15.64 -5.55 8.72
CA ASP A 162 -14.44 -5.70 9.52
C ASP A 162 -13.45 -6.78 9.02
N THR A 163 -13.64 -7.28 7.79
CA THR A 163 -12.67 -8.17 7.15
C THR A 163 -11.36 -7.42 6.97
N ARG A 164 -10.26 -7.99 7.44
CA ARG A 164 -8.94 -7.36 7.37
C ARG A 164 -8.49 -7.21 5.92
N VAL A 165 -8.11 -5.99 5.54
CA VAL A 165 -7.27 -5.74 4.36
C VAL A 165 -5.83 -6.00 4.78
N GLU A 166 -5.30 -7.14 4.36
CA GLU A 166 -3.94 -7.54 4.69
C GLU A 166 -2.94 -6.89 3.73
N VAL A 167 -2.02 -6.10 4.25
CA VAL A 167 -0.86 -5.64 3.49
C VAL A 167 0.14 -6.79 3.43
N ILE A 168 0.35 -7.33 2.24
CA ILE A 168 1.29 -8.43 2.03
C ILE A 168 2.71 -7.89 2.05
N ARG A 169 2.97 -6.89 1.18
CA ARG A 169 4.26 -6.22 1.07
C ARG A 169 4.10 -4.88 0.36
N GLU A 170 5.01 -3.97 0.69
CA GLU A 170 5.19 -2.69 0.00
C GLU A 170 6.62 -2.55 -0.54
N GLY A 171 6.87 -1.46 -1.28
CA GLY A 171 8.19 -1.13 -1.83
C GLY A 171 8.44 -1.66 -3.24
N PHE A 172 7.39 -2.13 -3.92
CA PHE A 172 7.47 -2.58 -5.30
C PHE A 172 7.59 -1.40 -6.30
N ALA A 173 8.31 -1.61 -7.39
CA ALA A 173 8.61 -0.67 -8.45
C ALA A 173 7.58 -0.71 -9.59
N GLY A 174 6.35 -0.28 -9.30
CA GLY A 174 5.28 -0.12 -10.30
C GLY A 174 4.52 -1.42 -10.58
N THR A 175 3.68 -1.81 -9.62
CA THR A 175 2.91 -3.06 -9.63
C THR A 175 1.71 -3.03 -10.56
N GLU A 176 1.54 -4.08 -11.37
CA GLU A 176 0.42 -4.25 -12.32
C GLU A 176 0.04 -5.73 -12.51
N GLY A 177 -1.05 -5.96 -13.25
CA GLY A 177 -1.36 -7.25 -13.87
C GLY A 177 -1.30 -8.51 -12.98
N PRO A 178 -1.93 -8.53 -11.79
CA PRO A 178 -1.93 -9.73 -10.97
C PRO A 178 -2.75 -10.85 -11.62
N ILE A 179 -2.31 -12.10 -11.47
CA ILE A 179 -3.03 -13.33 -11.83
C ILE A 179 -2.77 -14.42 -10.80
N ALA A 180 -3.75 -15.30 -10.58
CA ALA A 180 -3.59 -16.44 -9.69
C ALA A 180 -3.08 -17.68 -10.43
N LEU A 181 -2.24 -18.47 -9.76
CA LEU A 181 -1.81 -19.79 -10.22
C LEU A 181 -2.56 -20.90 -9.46
N ALA A 182 -2.61 -22.08 -10.05
CA ALA A 182 -3.27 -23.26 -9.46
C ALA A 182 -2.66 -23.72 -8.13
N ASP A 183 -1.38 -23.43 -7.88
CA ASP A 183 -0.70 -23.72 -6.61
C ASP A 183 -1.08 -22.75 -5.48
N GLY A 184 -2.00 -21.80 -5.74
CA GLY A 184 -2.45 -20.77 -4.80
C GLY A 184 -1.51 -19.58 -4.70
N SER A 185 -0.41 -19.55 -5.46
CA SER A 185 0.43 -18.36 -5.60
C SER A 185 -0.20 -17.32 -6.54
N VAL A 186 0.32 -16.10 -6.50
CA VAL A 186 -0.09 -15.00 -7.36
C VAL A 186 1.13 -14.46 -8.08
N LEU A 187 1.03 -14.27 -9.40
CA LEU A 187 2.00 -13.51 -10.17
C LEU A 187 1.49 -12.08 -10.33
N PHE A 188 2.39 -11.11 -10.38
CA PHE A 188 2.09 -9.73 -10.79
C PHE A 188 3.34 -9.07 -11.35
N THR A 189 3.21 -7.99 -12.10
CA THR A 189 4.34 -7.33 -12.76
C THR A 189 4.91 -6.18 -11.93
N GLU A 190 6.20 -5.90 -12.10
CA GLU A 190 6.83 -4.64 -11.73
C GLU A 190 7.43 -4.01 -12.98
N GLY A 191 6.65 -3.17 -13.66
CA GLY A 191 7.06 -2.60 -14.93
C GLY A 191 8.37 -1.81 -14.82
N ARG A 192 8.58 -1.03 -13.76
CA ARG A 192 9.82 -0.23 -13.61
C ARG A 192 11.05 -1.07 -13.28
N ALA A 193 10.86 -2.31 -12.83
CA ALA A 193 11.93 -3.26 -12.58
C ALA A 193 12.05 -4.32 -13.69
N ASP A 194 11.23 -4.24 -14.75
CA ASP A 194 11.16 -5.20 -15.85
C ASP A 194 11.12 -6.67 -15.38
N ARG A 195 10.18 -6.97 -14.47
CA ARG A 195 10.03 -8.33 -13.93
C ARG A 195 8.59 -8.71 -13.62
N ILE A 196 8.37 -10.02 -13.48
CA ILE A 196 7.21 -10.62 -12.83
C ILE A 196 7.64 -11.10 -11.45
N VAL A 197 6.84 -10.77 -10.45
CA VAL A 197 6.98 -11.21 -9.06
C VAL A 197 6.07 -12.41 -8.84
N LYS A 198 6.55 -13.43 -8.14
CA LYS A 198 5.74 -14.49 -7.55
C LYS A 198 5.55 -14.21 -6.07
N LEU A 199 4.29 -14.15 -5.66
CA LEU A 199 3.86 -14.21 -4.27
C LEU A 199 3.41 -15.64 -3.97
N GLY A 200 4.20 -16.38 -3.20
CA GLY A 200 3.87 -17.74 -2.76
C GLY A 200 2.63 -17.78 -1.86
N ALA A 201 1.96 -18.93 -1.81
CA ALA A 201 0.80 -19.15 -0.93
C ALA A 201 1.16 -19.01 0.57
N ASP A 202 2.44 -19.21 0.90
CA ASP A 202 3.04 -19.01 2.23
C ASP A 202 3.41 -17.55 2.53
N GLY A 203 3.19 -16.63 1.59
CA GLY A 203 3.55 -15.22 1.69
C GLY A 203 4.99 -14.88 1.26
N SER A 204 5.76 -15.86 0.78
CA SER A 204 7.09 -15.61 0.22
C SER A 204 7.01 -14.74 -1.05
N VAL A 205 8.02 -13.89 -1.28
CA VAL A 205 8.07 -13.01 -2.44
C VAL A 205 9.38 -13.23 -3.17
N SER A 206 9.31 -13.60 -4.45
CA SER A 206 10.48 -13.85 -5.30
C SER A 206 10.29 -13.28 -6.71
N THR A 207 11.38 -13.07 -7.44
CA THR A 207 11.29 -12.86 -8.90
C THR A 207 10.88 -14.17 -9.57
N TYR A 208 9.91 -14.12 -10.49
CA TYR A 208 9.49 -15.24 -11.32
C TYR A 208 10.18 -15.22 -12.69
N LEU A 209 10.14 -14.06 -13.35
CA LEU A 209 10.79 -13.77 -14.62
C LEU A 209 11.28 -12.33 -14.61
N GLU A 210 12.36 -12.04 -15.32
CA GLU A 210 12.91 -10.68 -15.48
C GLU A 210 13.46 -10.48 -16.89
N HIS A 211 13.66 -9.22 -17.29
CA HIS A 211 14.14 -8.84 -18.63
C HIS A 211 13.18 -9.27 -19.75
N ILE A 212 11.89 -8.98 -19.57
CA ILE A 212 10.79 -9.48 -20.41
C ILE A 212 10.05 -8.36 -21.13
N GLY A 213 10.65 -7.18 -21.28
CA GLY A 213 10.13 -6.11 -22.12
C GLY A 213 9.12 -5.20 -21.43
N VAL A 214 9.37 -4.88 -20.15
CA VAL A 214 8.59 -3.96 -19.31
C VAL A 214 7.13 -4.43 -19.26
N PRO A 215 6.86 -5.52 -18.52
CA PRO A 215 5.58 -6.21 -18.55
C PRO A 215 4.50 -5.38 -17.83
N ASN A 216 3.24 -5.55 -18.25
CA ASN A 216 2.09 -4.87 -17.65
C ASN A 216 1.02 -5.88 -17.19
N ALA A 217 0.00 -6.15 -17.99
CA ALA A 217 -0.95 -7.22 -17.68
C ALA A 217 -0.42 -8.62 -17.98
N LEU A 218 -0.95 -9.61 -17.25
CA LEU A 218 -0.66 -11.04 -17.40
C LEU A 218 -1.96 -11.82 -17.60
N ALA A 219 -1.85 -13.02 -18.20
CA ALA A 219 -2.90 -14.04 -18.19
C ALA A 219 -2.30 -15.43 -18.39
N LEU A 220 -3.04 -16.46 -18.00
CA LEU A 220 -2.74 -17.85 -18.37
C LEU A 220 -3.68 -18.35 -19.45
N SER A 221 -3.14 -18.98 -20.50
CA SER A 221 -3.96 -19.69 -21.46
C SER A 221 -4.44 -21.04 -20.91
N ALA A 222 -5.42 -21.66 -21.59
CA ALA A 222 -5.89 -23.00 -21.26
C ALA A 222 -4.81 -24.10 -21.42
N ARG A 223 -3.65 -23.74 -21.99
CA ARG A 223 -2.49 -24.61 -22.21
C ARG A 223 -1.33 -24.26 -21.27
N ASP A 224 -1.61 -23.53 -20.18
CA ASP A 224 -0.62 -23.05 -19.22
C ASP A 224 0.48 -22.16 -19.86
N GLU A 225 0.13 -21.45 -20.94
CA GLU A 225 1.00 -20.43 -21.51
C GLU A 225 0.85 -19.14 -20.70
N LEU A 226 1.98 -18.58 -20.23
CA LEU A 226 1.99 -17.28 -19.58
C LEU A 226 2.04 -16.19 -20.65
N LEU A 227 0.96 -15.44 -20.79
CA LEU A 227 0.86 -14.30 -21.69
C LEU A 227 1.10 -13.01 -20.92
N ALA A 228 1.66 -12.02 -21.62
CA ALA A 228 1.87 -10.69 -21.08
C ALA A 228 1.66 -9.60 -22.13
N VAL A 229 1.27 -8.43 -21.63
CA VAL A 229 1.54 -7.17 -22.30
C VAL A 229 3.01 -6.82 -22.08
N GLN A 230 3.71 -6.51 -23.16
CA GLN A 230 5.02 -5.86 -23.14
C GLN A 230 4.84 -4.39 -23.56
N THR A 231 5.45 -3.47 -22.84
CA THR A 231 5.39 -2.04 -23.17
C THR A 231 6.64 -1.54 -23.88
N ALA A 232 7.75 -2.29 -23.82
CA ALA A 232 9.01 -1.94 -24.49
C ALA A 232 9.81 -3.20 -24.90
N PRO A 233 9.79 -3.61 -26.18
CA PRO A 233 8.93 -3.08 -27.25
C PRO A 233 7.45 -3.40 -27.01
N ALA A 234 6.56 -2.56 -27.53
CA ALA A 234 5.12 -2.72 -27.40
C ALA A 234 4.60 -3.99 -28.11
N ALA A 235 4.06 -4.95 -27.35
CA ALA A 235 3.54 -6.20 -27.89
C ALA A 235 2.54 -6.90 -26.94
N ILE A 236 1.73 -7.78 -27.52
CA ILE A 236 1.09 -8.89 -26.81
C ILE A 236 1.93 -10.14 -27.10
N ALA A 237 2.37 -10.84 -26.07
CA ALA A 237 3.30 -11.96 -26.21
C ALA A 237 2.99 -13.13 -25.27
N VAL A 238 3.36 -14.33 -25.70
CA VAL A 238 3.62 -15.46 -24.82
C VAL A 238 5.03 -15.32 -24.29
N LEU A 239 5.22 -15.45 -22.97
CA LEU A 239 6.51 -15.44 -22.30
C LEU A 239 7.04 -16.85 -22.00
N GLN A 240 6.14 -17.77 -21.64
CA GLN A 240 6.45 -19.16 -21.35
C GLN A 240 5.36 -20.09 -21.89
N PRO A 241 5.69 -21.36 -22.20
CA PRO A 241 7.02 -21.98 -22.09
C PRO A 241 7.98 -21.58 -23.21
N ALA A 242 7.46 -21.08 -24.34
CA ALA A 242 8.25 -20.63 -25.48
C ALA A 242 7.88 -19.17 -25.83
N PRO A 243 8.81 -18.21 -25.69
CA PRO A 243 8.55 -16.82 -26.01
C PRO A 243 8.09 -16.63 -27.46
N LYS A 244 6.97 -15.91 -27.65
CA LYS A 244 6.42 -15.60 -28.98
C LYS A 244 5.62 -14.30 -28.95
N VAL A 245 5.93 -13.39 -29.86
CA VAL A 245 5.09 -12.22 -30.12
C VAL A 245 3.82 -12.64 -30.87
N LEU A 246 2.66 -12.31 -30.32
CA LEU A 246 1.35 -12.56 -30.93
C LEU A 246 0.90 -11.37 -31.77
N ALA A 247 1.11 -10.15 -31.27
CA ALA A 247 0.83 -8.92 -32.00
C ALA A 247 1.75 -7.79 -31.55
N ALA A 248 2.22 -6.96 -32.47
CA ALA A 248 3.02 -5.76 -32.18
C ALA A 248 2.63 -4.54 -33.04
N LYS A 249 1.71 -4.71 -33.99
CA LYS A 249 1.34 -3.71 -34.98
C LYS A 249 -0.13 -3.80 -35.36
N PHE A 250 -0.70 -2.68 -35.77
CA PHE A 250 -1.97 -2.60 -36.48
C PHE A 250 -1.84 -1.71 -37.71
N ALA A 251 -2.38 -2.15 -38.85
CA ALA A 251 -2.30 -1.43 -40.12
C ALA A 251 -0.87 -0.94 -40.48
N GLY A 252 0.13 -1.78 -40.22
CA GLY A 252 1.55 -1.48 -40.48
C GLY A 252 2.24 -0.59 -39.43
N LYS A 253 1.51 0.00 -38.49
CA LYS A 253 2.06 0.88 -37.44
C LYS A 253 2.25 0.11 -36.12
N PRO A 254 3.33 0.37 -35.37
CA PRO A 254 3.49 -0.16 -34.01
C PRO A 254 2.35 0.27 -33.10
N PHE A 255 2.06 -0.55 -32.10
CA PHE A 255 1.25 -0.11 -30.97
C PHE A 255 1.94 1.01 -30.19
N GLY A 256 1.16 1.82 -29.47
CA GLY A 256 1.68 2.91 -28.67
C GLY A 256 2.29 2.40 -27.37
N ARG A 257 1.42 2.01 -26.43
CA ARG A 257 1.79 1.35 -25.18
C ARG A 257 0.61 0.51 -24.70
N PRO A 258 0.43 -0.73 -25.22
CA PRO A 258 -0.58 -1.65 -24.73
C PRO A 258 -0.51 -1.77 -23.21
N ASN A 259 -1.65 -2.00 -22.56
CA ASN A 259 -1.76 -1.83 -21.12
C ASN A 259 -2.37 -3.04 -20.40
N ASP A 260 -3.62 -3.38 -20.68
CA ASP A 260 -4.30 -4.55 -20.13
C ASP A 260 -4.96 -5.38 -21.25
N PHE A 261 -5.30 -6.64 -20.97
CA PHE A 261 -6.09 -7.47 -21.88
C PHE A 261 -6.97 -8.49 -21.15
N ALA A 262 -8.01 -8.93 -21.84
CA ALA A 262 -8.79 -10.11 -21.49
C ALA A 262 -8.55 -11.22 -22.52
N LEU A 263 -8.22 -12.42 -22.04
CA LEU A 263 -8.09 -13.64 -22.85
C LEU A 263 -9.39 -14.44 -22.75
N ALA A 264 -10.06 -14.67 -23.88
CA ALA A 264 -11.26 -15.49 -23.97
C ALA A 264 -10.91 -16.98 -24.08
N ARG A 265 -11.88 -17.86 -23.78
CA ARG A 265 -11.73 -19.32 -23.94
C ARG A 265 -11.48 -19.74 -25.39
N SER A 266 -11.95 -18.95 -26.36
CA SER A 266 -11.70 -19.15 -27.79
C SER A 266 -10.23 -18.95 -28.18
N GLY A 267 -9.45 -18.28 -27.33
CA GLY A 267 -8.11 -17.76 -27.66
C GLY A 267 -8.11 -16.34 -28.23
N ASP A 268 -9.28 -15.70 -28.35
CA ASP A 268 -9.37 -14.28 -28.69
C ASP A 268 -8.80 -13.43 -27.55
N ILE A 269 -8.11 -12.33 -27.90
CA ILE A 269 -7.53 -11.38 -26.95
C ILE A 269 -8.07 -9.99 -27.22
N TYR A 270 -8.72 -9.39 -26.23
CA TYR A 270 -9.17 -8.00 -26.29
C TYR A 270 -8.25 -7.14 -25.44
N PHE A 271 -7.60 -6.14 -26.04
CA PHE A 271 -6.55 -5.41 -25.35
C PHE A 271 -6.64 -3.90 -25.55
N SER A 272 -6.27 -3.17 -24.49
CA SER A 272 -6.22 -1.72 -24.46
C SER A 272 -4.84 -1.20 -24.84
N ASP A 273 -4.83 -0.11 -25.59
CA ASP A 273 -3.64 0.70 -25.88
C ASP A 273 -3.98 2.17 -25.59
N PRO A 274 -3.72 2.67 -24.37
CA PRO A 274 -3.93 4.07 -24.03
C PRO A 274 -3.00 5.03 -24.77
N GLY A 275 -2.08 4.55 -25.62
CA GLY A 275 -1.01 5.35 -26.19
C GLY A 275 0.04 5.73 -25.15
N ALA A 276 1.10 6.42 -25.57
CA ALA A 276 2.16 6.90 -24.69
C ALA A 276 1.60 7.81 -23.57
N PRO A 277 2.21 7.85 -22.37
CA PRO A 277 1.71 8.71 -21.29
C PRO A 277 1.72 10.16 -21.75
N GLN A 278 0.56 10.81 -21.75
CA GLN A 278 0.47 12.20 -22.16
C GLN A 278 0.97 13.10 -21.04
N GLN A 279 2.02 13.87 -21.33
CA GLN A 279 2.50 14.91 -20.41
C GLN A 279 1.56 16.12 -20.48
N PRO A 280 1.31 16.80 -19.34
CA PRO A 280 0.56 18.05 -19.35
C PRO A 280 1.15 19.06 -20.35
N GLY A 281 0.31 19.59 -21.25
CA GLY A 281 0.73 20.55 -22.29
C GLY A 281 1.44 19.95 -23.51
N ALA A 282 1.65 18.63 -23.55
CA ALA A 282 2.23 17.97 -24.73
C ALA A 282 1.18 17.76 -25.84
N ALA A 283 1.65 17.73 -27.08
CA ALA A 283 0.85 17.32 -28.23
C ALA A 283 0.22 15.92 -28.00
N PRO A 284 -0.96 15.64 -28.59
CA PRO A 284 -1.60 14.34 -28.48
C PRO A 284 -0.65 13.19 -28.81
N ALA A 285 -0.66 12.14 -27.98
CA ALA A 285 0.18 10.98 -28.21
C ALA A 285 -0.19 10.31 -29.55
N THR A 286 0.83 9.95 -30.34
CA THR A 286 0.70 9.14 -31.56
C THR A 286 1.37 7.79 -31.36
N PRO A 287 0.72 6.65 -31.67
CA PRO A 287 -0.65 6.54 -32.17
C PRO A 287 -1.70 6.95 -31.13
N ASN A 288 -2.90 7.31 -31.61
CA ASN A 288 -4.03 7.64 -30.74
C ASN A 288 -4.40 6.45 -29.84
N PRO A 289 -4.97 6.70 -28.65
CA PRO A 289 -5.53 5.66 -27.83
C PRO A 289 -6.52 4.78 -28.61
N ALA A 290 -6.45 3.47 -28.39
CA ALA A 290 -7.27 2.51 -29.10
C ALA A 290 -7.57 1.27 -28.26
N PHE A 291 -8.63 0.59 -28.64
CA PHE A 291 -9.01 -0.72 -28.13
C PHE A 291 -9.08 -1.70 -29.30
N TYR A 292 -8.45 -2.84 -29.13
CA TYR A 292 -8.23 -3.82 -30.20
C TYR A 292 -8.75 -5.20 -29.82
N TRP A 293 -9.03 -5.99 -30.85
CA TRP A 293 -9.32 -7.41 -30.74
C TRP A 293 -8.34 -8.17 -31.62
N LEU A 294 -7.50 -9.01 -31.02
CA LEU A 294 -6.70 -10.02 -31.70
C LEU A 294 -7.53 -11.30 -31.74
N ASP A 295 -7.99 -11.66 -32.93
CA ASP A 295 -8.76 -12.90 -33.09
C ASP A 295 -7.87 -14.14 -32.98
N HIS A 296 -8.50 -15.28 -32.71
CA HIS A 296 -7.85 -16.59 -32.62
C HIS A 296 -7.17 -17.04 -33.95
N LYS A 297 -7.35 -16.31 -35.05
CA LYS A 297 -6.67 -16.50 -36.34
C LYS A 297 -5.47 -15.55 -36.50
N ALA A 298 -5.07 -14.89 -35.41
CA ALA A 298 -3.95 -13.97 -35.33
C ALA A 298 -4.11 -12.67 -36.15
N LYS A 299 -5.35 -12.23 -36.40
CA LYS A 299 -5.63 -10.92 -37.02
C LYS A 299 -6.06 -9.92 -35.96
N VAL A 300 -5.44 -8.73 -36.01
CA VAL A 300 -5.78 -7.59 -35.16
C VAL A 300 -6.86 -6.74 -35.84
N HIS A 301 -7.92 -6.43 -35.11
CA HIS A 301 -9.02 -5.56 -35.49
C HIS A 301 -9.07 -4.34 -34.57
N LEU A 302 -9.36 -3.16 -35.12
CA LEU A 302 -9.65 -1.97 -34.33
C LEU A 302 -11.11 -2.00 -33.89
N VAL A 303 -11.35 -1.96 -32.59
CA VAL A 303 -12.70 -1.95 -32.00
C VAL A 303 -13.16 -0.51 -31.74
N ALA A 304 -12.30 0.29 -31.12
CA ALA A 304 -12.60 1.69 -30.79
C ALA A 304 -11.32 2.54 -30.79
N SER A 305 -11.45 3.81 -31.18
CA SER A 305 -10.36 4.80 -31.18
C SER A 305 -10.80 6.17 -30.63
N ASP A 306 -12.00 6.22 -30.04
CA ASP A 306 -12.67 7.40 -29.47
C ASP A 306 -12.75 7.33 -27.93
N ILE A 307 -12.18 6.28 -27.33
CA ILE A 307 -12.07 6.15 -25.88
C ILE A 307 -10.80 6.88 -25.43
N ALA A 308 -10.97 7.92 -24.60
CA ALA A 308 -9.88 8.83 -24.25
C ALA A 308 -8.69 8.14 -23.57
N ARG A 309 -8.93 7.15 -22.70
CA ARG A 309 -7.87 6.39 -22.03
C ARG A 309 -8.32 4.96 -21.69
N PRO A 310 -8.40 4.05 -22.68
CA PRO A 310 -8.74 2.65 -22.45
C PRO A 310 -7.69 2.01 -21.55
N ASN A 311 -8.13 1.21 -20.58
CA ASN A 311 -7.26 0.68 -19.53
C ASN A 311 -7.65 -0.78 -19.23
N GLY A 312 -8.02 -1.13 -17.99
CA GLY A 312 -8.40 -2.50 -17.64
C GLY A 312 -9.52 -3.08 -18.48
N VAL A 313 -9.43 -4.39 -18.74
CA VAL A 313 -10.35 -5.16 -19.58
C VAL A 313 -10.71 -6.45 -18.85
N ALA A 314 -11.99 -6.85 -18.88
CA ALA A 314 -12.40 -8.15 -18.35
C ALA A 314 -13.61 -8.70 -19.10
N LEU A 315 -13.70 -10.03 -19.18
CA LEU A 315 -14.89 -10.72 -19.67
C LEU A 315 -15.78 -11.12 -18.48
N SER A 316 -17.08 -11.09 -18.69
CA SER A 316 -18.07 -11.79 -17.83
C SER A 316 -17.79 -13.31 -17.74
N PRO A 317 -18.37 -14.02 -16.76
CA PRO A 317 -18.07 -15.45 -16.56
C PRO A 317 -18.48 -16.33 -17.74
N ASP A 318 -19.56 -15.95 -18.44
CA ASP A 318 -20.07 -16.64 -19.64
C ASP A 318 -19.49 -16.06 -20.96
N GLU A 319 -18.59 -15.08 -20.85
CA GLU A 319 -17.91 -14.39 -21.96
C GLU A 319 -18.84 -13.68 -22.95
N LYS A 320 -20.08 -13.39 -22.57
CA LYS A 320 -21.04 -12.68 -23.45
C LYS A 320 -20.99 -11.16 -23.32
N THR A 321 -20.38 -10.69 -22.25
CA THR A 321 -20.14 -9.26 -21.97
C THR A 321 -18.65 -9.03 -21.77
N LEU A 322 -18.12 -7.98 -22.39
CA LEU A 322 -16.79 -7.44 -22.15
C LEU A 322 -16.91 -6.08 -21.46
N TYR A 323 -16.14 -5.88 -20.40
CA TYR A 323 -16.02 -4.62 -19.65
C TYR A 323 -14.69 -3.94 -20.00
N LEU A 324 -14.73 -2.62 -20.18
CA LEU A 324 -13.57 -1.79 -20.49
C LEU A 324 -13.55 -0.54 -19.61
N ALA A 325 -12.45 -0.36 -18.89
CA ALA A 325 -12.20 0.86 -18.13
C ALA A 325 -11.76 1.98 -19.06
N ASN A 326 -12.31 3.17 -18.83
CA ASN A 326 -11.80 4.42 -19.36
C ASN A 326 -11.30 5.25 -18.17
N THR A 327 -9.97 5.35 -17.98
CA THR A 327 -9.41 6.06 -16.82
C THR A 327 -9.81 7.54 -16.78
N ALA A 328 -10.07 8.13 -17.94
CA ALA A 328 -10.52 9.52 -18.08
C ALA A 328 -12.05 9.66 -18.15
N GLY A 329 -12.80 8.54 -18.11
CA GLY A 329 -14.24 8.49 -18.26
C GLY A 329 -14.99 8.41 -16.93
N GLU A 330 -16.24 8.86 -16.94
CA GLU A 330 -17.17 8.81 -15.81
C GLU A 330 -17.83 7.43 -15.62
N TYR A 331 -17.86 6.62 -16.67
CA TYR A 331 -18.52 5.32 -16.68
C TYR A 331 -17.54 4.19 -17.02
N LEU A 332 -17.79 3.02 -16.44
CA LEU A 332 -17.31 1.76 -16.98
C LEU A 332 -18.09 1.45 -18.26
N ILE A 333 -17.40 1.01 -19.32
CA ILE A 333 -18.00 0.71 -20.61
C ILE A 333 -18.22 -0.80 -20.72
N ALA A 334 -19.31 -1.24 -21.35
CA ALA A 334 -19.53 -2.62 -21.72
C ALA A 334 -19.85 -2.82 -23.20
N PHE A 335 -19.53 -4.01 -23.71
CA PHE A 335 -19.84 -4.49 -25.05
C PHE A 335 -20.47 -5.89 -24.97
N ALA A 336 -21.38 -6.18 -25.89
CA ALA A 336 -21.81 -7.55 -26.16
C ALA A 336 -20.77 -8.26 -27.02
N VAL A 337 -20.31 -9.43 -26.57
CA VAL A 337 -19.42 -10.32 -27.31
C VAL A 337 -20.26 -11.20 -28.22
N GLN A 338 -20.01 -11.11 -29.52
CA GLN A 338 -20.71 -11.89 -30.53
C GLN A 338 -20.14 -13.31 -30.64
N PRO A 339 -20.88 -14.28 -31.22
CA PRO A 339 -20.39 -15.64 -31.39
C PRO A 339 -19.08 -15.79 -32.18
N ASP A 340 -18.76 -14.82 -33.05
CA ASP A 340 -17.51 -14.80 -33.81
C ASP A 340 -16.35 -14.11 -33.08
N GLY A 341 -16.60 -13.60 -31.87
CA GLY A 341 -15.66 -12.84 -31.04
C GLY A 341 -15.71 -11.32 -31.27
N SER A 342 -16.45 -10.83 -32.27
CA SER A 342 -16.59 -9.39 -32.48
C SER A 342 -17.36 -8.71 -31.35
N LEU A 343 -17.17 -7.40 -31.18
CA LEU A 343 -17.82 -6.63 -30.13
C LEU A 343 -18.89 -5.70 -30.73
N ALA A 344 -20.06 -5.66 -30.10
CA ALA A 344 -21.17 -4.80 -30.52
C ALA A 344 -21.88 -4.19 -29.31
N GLY A 345 -22.80 -3.25 -29.56
CA GLY A 345 -23.68 -2.71 -28.52
C GLY A 345 -22.94 -2.00 -27.38
N ARG A 346 -21.92 -1.21 -27.70
CA ARG A 346 -21.21 -0.38 -26.70
C ARG A 346 -22.20 0.47 -25.91
N HIS A 347 -22.13 0.40 -24.59
CA HIS A 347 -22.95 1.23 -23.70
C HIS A 347 -22.22 1.51 -22.38
N ASP A 348 -22.69 2.53 -21.65
CA ASP A 348 -22.27 2.78 -20.28
C ASP A 348 -22.88 1.71 -19.37
N PHE A 349 -22.02 0.97 -18.67
CA PHE A 349 -22.44 -0.10 -17.77
C PHE A 349 -22.73 0.41 -16.36
N ALA A 350 -21.79 1.15 -15.79
CA ALA A 350 -21.90 1.64 -14.42
C ALA A 350 -21.19 2.98 -14.26
N LYS A 351 -21.82 3.89 -13.52
CA LYS A 351 -21.23 5.17 -13.14
C LYS A 351 -20.21 4.97 -12.03
N LEU A 352 -19.00 5.51 -12.19
CA LEU A 352 -17.90 5.31 -11.26
C LEU A 352 -17.87 6.43 -10.21
N ALA A 353 -17.90 6.05 -8.94
CA ALA A 353 -17.80 6.99 -7.82
C ALA A 353 -16.41 7.65 -7.75
N GLY A 354 -15.38 7.02 -8.32
CA GLY A 354 -14.03 7.58 -8.41
C GLY A 354 -13.88 8.78 -9.36
N PHE A 355 -14.90 9.10 -10.18
CA PHE A 355 -14.83 10.18 -11.17
C PHE A 355 -14.77 11.57 -10.55
N ARG A 356 -13.79 12.36 -10.98
CA ARG A 356 -13.58 13.76 -10.55
C ARG A 356 -12.81 14.57 -11.58
N GLN A 357 -12.92 15.89 -11.50
CA GLN A 357 -12.00 16.80 -12.20
C GLN A 357 -10.66 16.83 -11.44
N THR A 358 -9.55 16.68 -12.17
CA THR A 358 -8.20 16.80 -11.63
C THR A 358 -7.43 17.92 -12.34
N ALA A 359 -6.26 18.29 -11.82
CA ALA A 359 -5.38 19.25 -12.50
C ALA A 359 -4.97 18.81 -13.93
N ASN A 360 -5.01 17.50 -14.21
CA ASN A 360 -4.66 16.93 -15.51
C ASN A 360 -5.91 16.55 -16.35
N GLY A 361 -7.09 17.07 -15.97
CA GLY A 361 -8.37 16.77 -16.62
C GLY A 361 -9.24 15.77 -15.85
N PRO A 362 -10.38 15.37 -16.44
CA PRO A 362 -11.31 14.42 -15.82
C PRO A 362 -10.66 13.05 -15.64
N SER A 363 -10.88 12.42 -14.48
CA SER A 363 -10.44 11.04 -14.25
C SER A 363 -11.28 10.34 -13.19
N SER A 364 -11.66 9.09 -13.49
CA SER A 364 -12.11 8.10 -12.50
C SER A 364 -10.96 7.38 -11.82
N GLY A 365 -9.79 7.36 -12.45
CA GLY A 365 -8.69 6.48 -12.06
C GLY A 365 -9.02 5.01 -12.30
N ALA A 366 -10.05 4.70 -13.10
CA ALA A 366 -10.40 3.33 -13.45
C ALA A 366 -9.24 2.66 -14.19
N ASP A 367 -8.84 1.52 -13.67
CA ASP A 367 -7.67 0.77 -14.10
C ASP A 367 -8.08 -0.70 -14.23
N GLY A 368 -7.42 -1.64 -13.59
CA GLY A 368 -7.73 -3.06 -13.64
C GLY A 368 -9.15 -3.46 -13.21
N ILE A 369 -9.70 -4.43 -13.94
CA ILE A 369 -11.02 -5.04 -13.71
C ILE A 369 -10.85 -6.53 -13.42
N VAL A 370 -11.68 -7.06 -12.51
CA VAL A 370 -11.88 -8.52 -12.34
C VAL A 370 -13.38 -8.81 -12.12
N VAL A 371 -13.81 -10.04 -12.39
CA VAL A 371 -15.21 -10.49 -12.24
C VAL A 371 -15.24 -11.72 -11.34
N ASP A 372 -16.24 -11.83 -10.46
CA ASP A 372 -16.45 -13.02 -9.64
C ASP A 372 -17.33 -14.07 -10.33
N LYS A 373 -17.44 -15.26 -9.73
CA LYS A 373 -18.25 -16.37 -10.25
C LYS A 373 -19.76 -16.05 -10.38
N ASP A 374 -20.26 -15.04 -9.65
CA ASP A 374 -21.65 -14.61 -9.68
C ASP A 374 -21.88 -13.48 -10.71
N GLY A 375 -20.83 -13.09 -11.45
CA GLY A 375 -20.87 -12.04 -12.46
C GLY A 375 -20.76 -10.62 -11.90
N ARG A 376 -20.42 -10.44 -10.62
CA ARG A 376 -20.17 -9.11 -10.06
C ARG A 376 -18.86 -8.56 -10.61
N VAL A 377 -18.83 -7.28 -10.93
CA VAL A 377 -17.69 -6.61 -11.55
C VAL A 377 -16.97 -5.75 -10.52
N TYR A 378 -15.66 -5.91 -10.43
CA TYR A 378 -14.78 -5.19 -9.50
C TYR A 378 -13.83 -4.31 -10.30
N VAL A 379 -13.78 -3.02 -9.99
CA VAL A 379 -12.98 -2.04 -10.72
C VAL A 379 -12.06 -1.32 -9.74
N ALA A 380 -10.76 -1.32 -10.00
CA ALA A 380 -9.81 -0.47 -9.30
C ALA A 380 -10.00 0.99 -9.76
N THR A 381 -10.33 1.90 -8.84
CA THR A 381 -10.57 3.31 -9.15
C THR A 381 -9.91 4.25 -8.13
N SER A 382 -10.10 5.56 -8.31
CA SER A 382 -9.68 6.57 -7.32
C SER A 382 -10.43 6.49 -5.99
N ALA A 383 -11.60 5.82 -5.93
CA ALA A 383 -12.37 5.64 -4.70
C ALA A 383 -11.93 4.40 -3.91
N GLY A 384 -11.28 3.43 -4.56
CA GLY A 384 -10.96 2.12 -4.01
C GLY A 384 -11.28 1.03 -5.01
N ILE A 385 -11.70 -0.14 -4.54
CA ILE A 385 -12.25 -1.21 -5.38
C ILE A 385 -13.77 -1.05 -5.40
N GLU A 386 -14.30 -0.51 -6.49
CA GLU A 386 -15.75 -0.37 -6.68
C GLU A 386 -16.34 -1.71 -7.15
N VAL A 387 -17.43 -2.15 -6.53
CA VAL A 387 -18.09 -3.43 -6.83
C VAL A 387 -19.48 -3.18 -7.36
N PHE A 388 -19.80 -3.80 -8.49
CA PHE A 388 -21.08 -3.68 -9.18
C PHE A 388 -21.75 -5.05 -9.34
N ALA A 389 -23.08 -5.08 -9.24
CA ALA A 389 -23.88 -6.23 -9.64
C ALA A 389 -23.74 -6.49 -11.16
N PRO A 390 -24.08 -7.69 -11.66
CA PRO A 390 -24.01 -8.01 -13.09
C PRO A 390 -24.80 -7.05 -14.00
N ALA A 391 -25.82 -6.37 -13.47
CA ALA A 391 -26.63 -5.40 -14.18
C ALA A 391 -26.20 -3.93 -13.93
N GLY A 392 -25.00 -3.70 -13.38
CA GLY A 392 -24.39 -2.37 -13.25
C GLY A 392 -24.74 -1.60 -11.97
N GLN A 393 -25.55 -2.16 -11.07
CA GLN A 393 -25.90 -1.49 -9.81
C GLN A 393 -24.69 -1.47 -8.86
N PRO A 394 -24.34 -0.31 -8.25
CA PRO A 394 -23.26 -0.23 -7.28
C PRO A 394 -23.64 -0.99 -6.00
N LEU A 395 -22.73 -1.85 -5.54
CA LEU A 395 -22.87 -2.63 -4.30
C LEU A 395 -22.06 -2.06 -3.15
N GLY A 396 -20.93 -1.41 -3.45
CA GLY A 396 -20.09 -0.77 -2.45
C GLY A 396 -18.67 -0.54 -2.94
N VAL A 397 -17.83 0.01 -2.05
CA VAL A 397 -16.42 0.30 -2.32
C VAL A 397 -15.55 -0.28 -1.22
N ILE A 398 -14.56 -1.08 -1.58
CA ILE A 398 -13.53 -1.55 -0.64
C ILE A 398 -12.34 -0.60 -0.71
N THR A 399 -12.08 0.13 0.38
CA THR A 399 -10.96 1.08 0.45
C THR A 399 -9.66 0.36 0.78
N LEU A 400 -8.55 0.88 0.24
CA LEU A 400 -7.20 0.39 0.49
C LEU A 400 -6.32 1.52 1.04
N PRO A 401 -5.24 1.20 1.77
CA PRO A 401 -4.27 2.22 2.23
C PRO A 401 -3.69 3.08 1.11
N LYS A 402 -3.45 2.47 -0.07
CA LYS A 402 -3.04 3.17 -1.30
C LYS A 402 -3.97 2.79 -2.43
N GLN A 403 -4.16 3.71 -3.37
CA GLN A 403 -5.02 3.51 -4.53
C GLN A 403 -4.68 2.20 -5.27
N PRO A 404 -5.67 1.30 -5.49
CA PRO A 404 -5.45 0.11 -6.31
C PRO A 404 -5.19 0.50 -7.76
N GLN A 405 -4.45 -0.35 -8.46
CA GLN A 405 -4.26 -0.29 -9.89
C GLN A 405 -4.86 -1.53 -10.56
N ASN A 406 -4.66 -2.72 -9.98
CA ASN A 406 -5.13 -3.93 -10.63
C ASN A 406 -5.50 -5.03 -9.63
N LEU A 407 -6.30 -6.00 -10.08
CA LEU A 407 -7.04 -6.92 -9.22
C LEU A 407 -7.00 -8.34 -9.79
N ALA A 408 -6.99 -9.35 -8.91
CA ALA A 408 -7.17 -10.75 -9.28
C ALA A 408 -7.83 -11.53 -8.15
N PHE A 409 -8.64 -12.52 -8.49
CA PHE A 409 -9.09 -13.51 -7.51
C PHE A 409 -8.11 -14.68 -7.47
N GLY A 410 -7.67 -15.05 -6.27
CA GLY A 410 -6.65 -16.08 -6.09
C GLY A 410 -6.68 -16.74 -4.72
N GLY A 411 -5.56 -17.38 -4.39
CA GLY A 411 -5.46 -18.27 -3.24
C GLY A 411 -6.28 -19.55 -3.44
N LYS A 412 -6.34 -20.36 -2.38
CA LYS A 412 -7.13 -21.60 -2.40
C LYS A 412 -8.58 -21.30 -2.77
N ASP A 413 -9.11 -22.05 -3.74
CA ASP A 413 -10.49 -21.95 -4.23
C ASP A 413 -10.89 -20.55 -4.74
N HIS A 414 -9.91 -19.72 -5.13
CA HIS A 414 -10.11 -18.32 -5.55
C HIS A 414 -10.87 -17.45 -4.54
N ALA A 415 -10.77 -17.77 -3.25
CA ALA A 415 -11.54 -17.15 -2.16
C ALA A 415 -10.92 -15.84 -1.61
N PHE A 416 -9.86 -15.35 -2.25
CA PHE A 416 -9.23 -14.08 -1.90
C PHE A 416 -9.23 -13.12 -3.08
N LEU A 417 -9.54 -11.85 -2.81
CA LEU A 417 -9.28 -10.76 -3.72
C LEU A 417 -7.89 -10.19 -3.43
N TYR A 418 -7.01 -10.27 -4.42
CA TYR A 418 -5.72 -9.62 -4.43
C TYR A 418 -5.84 -8.28 -5.14
N ALA A 419 -5.18 -7.28 -4.58
CA ALA A 419 -5.07 -5.97 -5.19
C ALA A 419 -3.62 -5.52 -5.20
N VAL A 420 -3.17 -4.96 -6.31
CA VAL A 420 -1.85 -4.32 -6.41
C VAL A 420 -2.02 -2.86 -6.80
N GLY A 421 -1.12 -2.01 -6.34
CA GLY A 421 -1.15 -0.59 -6.69
C GLY A 421 -0.19 0.24 -5.85
N ARG A 422 0.40 1.26 -6.47
CA ARG A 422 1.30 2.23 -5.82
C ARG A 422 2.42 1.54 -5.03
N GLY A 423 2.99 0.50 -5.63
CA GLY A 423 4.11 -0.26 -5.06
C GLY A 423 3.73 -1.14 -3.87
N SER A 424 2.47 -1.54 -3.77
CA SER A 424 1.94 -2.35 -2.66
C SER A 424 1.07 -3.49 -3.18
N ALA A 425 1.06 -4.60 -2.44
CA ALA A 425 0.20 -5.76 -2.68
C ALA A 425 -0.64 -6.04 -1.43
N TYR A 426 -1.93 -6.28 -1.64
CA TYR A 426 -2.93 -6.52 -0.60
C TYR A 426 -3.69 -7.81 -0.85
N ARG A 427 -4.19 -8.42 0.22
CA ARG A 427 -5.07 -9.59 0.19
C ARG A 427 -6.30 -9.35 1.07
N ILE A 428 -7.46 -9.77 0.57
CA ILE A 428 -8.75 -9.61 1.26
C ILE A 428 -9.52 -10.93 1.11
N ALA A 429 -9.98 -11.49 2.23
CA ALA A 429 -10.85 -12.67 2.19
C ALA A 429 -12.25 -12.28 1.68
N THR A 430 -12.81 -13.05 0.75
CA THR A 430 -14.12 -12.79 0.17
C THR A 430 -15.16 -13.83 0.57
N GLN A 431 -16.44 -13.46 0.45
CA GLN A 431 -17.58 -14.39 0.57
C GLN A 431 -17.94 -15.05 -0.76
N THR A 432 -17.33 -14.57 -1.84
CA THR A 432 -17.42 -15.09 -3.21
C THR A 432 -16.07 -15.70 -3.61
N ALA A 433 -16.00 -16.21 -4.83
CA ALA A 433 -14.77 -16.69 -5.45
C ALA A 433 -14.63 -16.14 -6.87
N GLY A 434 -13.39 -16.11 -7.36
CA GLY A 434 -13.09 -15.83 -8.76
C GLY A 434 -13.72 -16.84 -9.72
N VAL A 435 -13.78 -16.46 -11.00
CA VAL A 435 -14.18 -17.38 -12.06
C VAL A 435 -13.09 -18.44 -12.24
N ASN A 436 -13.46 -19.72 -12.17
CA ASN A 436 -12.53 -20.81 -12.47
C ASN A 436 -12.37 -20.95 -14.00
N ARG A 437 -11.44 -20.18 -14.57
CA ARG A 437 -11.13 -20.22 -16.01
C ARG A 437 -9.66 -19.83 -16.29
N PRO A 438 -9.13 -20.19 -17.46
CA PRO A 438 -7.93 -19.55 -17.99
C PRO A 438 -8.16 -18.05 -18.20
N GLY A 439 -7.11 -17.26 -18.06
CA GLY A 439 -7.16 -15.81 -18.21
C GLY A 439 -6.58 -15.10 -16.99
N LYS A 440 -7.25 -14.02 -16.61
CA LYS A 440 -7.00 -13.18 -15.43
C LYS A 440 -7.98 -13.51 -14.31
#